data_AF-A0ABC9B679-F1
#
_entry.id   AF-A0ABC9B679-F1
#
_cell.length_a   1.000
_cell.length_b   1.000
_cell.length_c   1.000
_cell.angle_alpha   90.00
_cell.angle_beta   90.00
_cell.angle_gamma   90.00
#
_symmetry.space_group_name_H-M   'P 1'
#
loop_
_entity.id
_entity.type
_entity.pdbx_description
1 polymer ?
#
loop_
_entity_poly.entity_id
_entity_poly.type
_entity_poly.pdbx_seq_one_letter_code
_entity_poly.pdbx_strand_id
1 'polypeptide(L)'
;MLPGKAAILLALLFAVVCLNHSVYGNKICNKEDKNRVLQNCNLNIKNGKYSPPALKGSACCQVVRELQGRDRKMMDCIVGLLTNEEKKVHSAVKMMELVGKCVVASRPSPKS
;
A
#
# COMPACT_ATOMS: atom_id res chain seq x y z
N MET A 1 37.63 19.26 30.51
CA MET A 1 36.18 19.44 30.31
C MET A 1 35.69 18.25 29.51
N LEU A 2 35.04 17.28 30.15
CA LEU A 2 34.56 16.06 29.50
C LEU A 2 33.45 16.41 28.49
N PRO A 3 33.60 16.15 27.18
CA PRO A 3 32.54 16.32 26.20
C PRO A 3 31.50 15.19 26.28
N GLY A 4 31.24 14.65 27.48
CA GLY A 4 30.34 13.51 27.68
C GLY A 4 28.86 13.91 27.68
N LYS A 5 28.53 15.16 28.01
CA LYS A 5 27.13 15.60 28.14
C LYS A 5 26.44 15.86 26.78
N ALA A 6 27.19 16.31 25.78
CA ALA A 6 26.65 16.57 24.44
C ALA A 6 26.39 15.27 23.66
N ALA A 7 27.24 14.25 23.83
CA ALA A 7 27.05 12.95 23.19
C ALA A 7 25.79 12.22 23.69
N ILE A 8 25.48 12.35 24.99
CA ILE A 8 24.29 11.76 25.61
C ILE A 8 23.01 12.44 25.08
N LEU A 9 23.01 13.77 24.94
CA LEU A 9 21.87 14.52 24.41
C LEU A 9 21.59 14.20 22.93
N LEU A 10 22.63 14.04 22.11
CA LEU A 10 22.49 13.60 20.73
C LEU A 10 21.94 12.17 20.65
N ALA A 11 22.45 11.23 21.44
CA ALA A 11 21.95 9.85 21.47
C ALA A 11 20.46 9.76 21.86
N LEU A 12 20.00 10.60 22.79
CA LEU A 12 18.58 10.68 23.18
C LEU A 12 17.69 11.21 22.04
N LEU A 13 18.16 12.20 21.27
CA LEU A 13 17.42 12.71 20.11
C LEU A 13 17.30 11.66 18.99
N PHE A 14 18.37 10.88 18.75
CA PHE A 14 18.32 9.76 17.79
C PHE A 14 17.40 8.63 18.27
N ALA A 15 17.37 8.32 19.57
CA ALA A 15 16.47 7.30 20.11
C ALA A 15 14.99 7.68 19.92
N VAL A 16 14.62 8.96 20.10
CA VAL A 16 13.23 9.42 19.88
C VAL A 16 12.82 9.34 18.40
N VAL A 17 13.73 9.61 17.47
CA VAL A 17 13.46 9.45 16.02
C VAL A 17 13.35 7.97 15.64
N CYS A 18 14.19 7.09 16.22
CA CYS A 18 14.17 5.66 15.95
C CYS A 18 13.00 4.91 16.64
N LEU A 19 12.52 5.38 17.80
CA LEU A 19 11.36 4.80 18.50
C LEU A 19 10.03 5.04 17.77
N ASN A 20 9.97 6.07 16.91
CA ASN A 20 8.85 6.26 15.98
C ASN A 20 8.89 5.29 14.79
N HIS A 21 10.01 4.61 14.58
CA HIS A 21 10.07 3.40 13.77
C HIS A 21 9.52 2.24 14.62
N SER A 22 8.26 2.39 15.04
CA SER A 22 7.54 1.38 15.79
C SER A 22 7.65 0.07 15.02
N VAL A 23 8.41 -0.86 15.60
CA VAL A 23 8.48 -2.27 15.23
C VAL A 23 7.11 -2.88 15.59
N TYR A 24 6.08 -2.44 14.88
CA TYR A 24 4.74 -2.97 14.98
C TYR A 24 4.65 -4.09 13.96
N GLY A 25 5.17 -5.27 14.35
CA GLY A 25 5.09 -6.55 13.66
C GLY A 25 5.03 -6.48 12.14
N ASN A 26 6.18 -6.62 11.46
CA ASN A 26 6.37 -6.75 10.00
C ASN A 26 5.09 -6.57 9.17
N LYS A 27 4.56 -5.34 9.08
CA LYS A 27 3.35 -5.09 8.30
C LYS A 27 3.67 -5.40 6.85
N ILE A 28 2.92 -6.34 6.26
CA ILE A 28 3.11 -6.76 4.87
C ILE A 28 2.98 -5.61 3.88
N CYS A 29 2.23 -4.55 4.23
CA CYS A 29 2.10 -3.32 3.47
C CYS A 29 2.44 -2.08 4.32
N ASN A 30 2.80 -0.98 3.66
CA ASN A 30 3.07 0.30 4.32
C ASN A 30 2.24 1.46 3.73
N LYS A 31 2.45 2.67 4.26
CA LYS A 31 1.75 3.88 3.78
C LYS A 31 2.07 4.23 2.33
N GLU A 32 3.28 3.95 1.87
CA GLU A 32 3.70 4.19 0.50
C GLU A 32 2.94 3.29 -0.47
N ASP A 33 2.82 1.99 -0.16
CA ASP A 33 2.01 1.05 -0.94
C ASP A 33 0.56 1.51 -1.07
N LYS A 34 -0.04 1.95 0.03
CA LYS A 34 -1.39 2.54 0.04
C LYS A 34 -1.46 3.76 -0.89
N ASN A 35 -0.53 4.71 -0.74
CA ASN A 35 -0.52 5.94 -1.53
C ASN A 35 -0.34 5.65 -3.02
N ARG A 36 0.50 4.67 -3.39
CA ARG A 36 0.66 4.22 -4.77
C ARG A 36 -0.65 3.73 -5.36
N VAL A 37 -1.43 2.94 -4.61
CA VAL A 37 -2.77 2.50 -5.06
C VAL A 37 -3.71 3.69 -5.19
N LEU A 38 -3.80 4.56 -4.18
CA LEU A 38 -4.71 5.71 -4.21
C LEU A 38 -4.42 6.65 -5.38
N GLN A 39 -3.15 6.89 -5.69
CA GLN A 39 -2.75 7.74 -6.81
C GLN A 39 -3.04 7.08 -8.17
N ASN A 40 -2.62 5.84 -8.38
CA ASN A 40 -2.69 5.20 -9.70
C ASN A 40 -4.09 4.67 -10.02
N CYS A 41 -4.88 4.31 -9.01
CA CYS A 41 -6.21 3.72 -9.16
C CYS A 41 -7.35 4.67 -8.82
N ASN A 42 -7.08 5.96 -8.54
CA ASN A 42 -8.05 6.95 -8.04
C ASN A 42 -9.41 6.88 -8.76
N LEU A 43 -9.39 6.90 -10.10
CA LEU A 43 -10.60 6.86 -10.93
C LEU A 43 -11.40 5.57 -10.76
N ASN A 44 -10.71 4.44 -10.60
CA ASN A 44 -11.32 3.11 -10.50
C ASN A 44 -11.94 2.83 -9.13
N ILE A 45 -11.40 3.47 -8.08
CA ILE A 45 -11.78 3.19 -6.69
C ILE A 45 -12.62 4.30 -6.05
N LYS A 46 -12.89 5.39 -6.76
CA LYS A 46 -13.69 6.51 -6.24
C LYS A 46 -15.05 6.06 -5.72
N ASN A 47 -15.51 6.63 -4.60
CA ASN A 47 -16.87 6.44 -4.12
C ASN A 47 -17.90 7.04 -5.10
N GLY A 48 -19.07 6.39 -5.18
CA GLY A 48 -20.15 6.79 -6.07
C GLY A 48 -20.67 5.62 -6.93
N LYS A 49 -21.77 5.87 -7.65
CA LYS A 49 -22.47 4.84 -8.46
C LYS A 49 -21.61 4.26 -9.58
N TYR A 50 -20.74 5.07 -10.18
CA TYR A 50 -19.93 4.64 -11.31
C TYR A 50 -18.45 4.93 -11.07
N SER A 51 -17.62 3.92 -11.34
CA SER A 51 -16.18 4.07 -11.55
C SER A 51 -15.82 3.26 -12.78
N PRO A 52 -15.00 3.79 -13.70
CA PRO A 52 -14.55 3.02 -14.84
C PRO A 52 -13.79 1.76 -14.36
N PRO A 53 -13.92 0.63 -15.06
CA PRO A 53 -13.17 -0.57 -14.73
C PRO A 53 -11.66 -0.30 -14.90
N ALA A 54 -10.84 -0.97 -14.08
CA ALA A 54 -9.39 -0.91 -14.25
C ALA A 54 -8.99 -1.72 -15.49
N LEU A 55 -8.38 -1.06 -16.47
CA LEU A 55 -7.87 -1.72 -17.67
C LEU A 55 -6.65 -2.56 -17.29
N LYS A 56 -6.55 -3.81 -17.79
CA LYS A 56 -5.48 -4.73 -17.40
C LYS A 56 -4.08 -4.17 -17.66
N GLY A 57 -3.87 -3.41 -18.74
CA GLY A 57 -2.60 -2.76 -19.06
C GLY A 57 -2.37 -1.40 -18.39
N SER A 58 -3.31 -0.91 -17.57
CA SER A 58 -3.16 0.40 -16.91
C SER A 58 -2.12 0.39 -15.80
N ALA A 59 -1.61 1.58 -15.48
CA ALA A 59 -0.73 1.81 -14.33
C ALA A 59 -1.36 1.31 -13.01
N CYS A 60 -2.67 1.50 -12.83
CA CYS A 60 -3.40 0.94 -11.68
C CYS A 60 -3.20 -0.57 -11.58
N CYS A 61 -3.49 -1.31 -12.64
CA CYS A 61 -3.37 -2.76 -12.59
C CYS A 61 -1.92 -3.27 -12.55
N GLN A 62 -0.96 -2.49 -13.06
CA GLN A 62 0.45 -2.80 -12.86
C GLN A 62 0.81 -2.74 -11.37
N VAL A 63 0.45 -1.65 -10.68
CA VAL A 63 0.69 -1.51 -9.23
C VAL A 63 0.00 -2.62 -8.45
N VAL A 64 -1.27 -2.92 -8.74
CA VAL A 64 -2.01 -3.98 -8.06
C VAL A 64 -1.34 -5.35 -8.25
N ARG A 65 -0.88 -5.68 -9.47
CA ARG A 65 -0.16 -6.94 -9.72
C ARG A 65 1.17 -7.02 -8.99
N GLU A 66 1.95 -5.94 -8.98
CA GLU A 66 3.21 -5.89 -8.22
C GLU A 66 2.96 -6.14 -6.72
N LEU A 67 1.89 -5.57 -6.17
CA LEU A 67 1.47 -5.78 -4.77
C LEU A 67 1.03 -7.23 -4.53
N GLN A 68 0.18 -7.77 -5.40
CA GLN A 68 -0.28 -9.17 -5.30
C GLN A 68 0.86 -10.18 -5.44
N GLY A 69 1.89 -9.87 -6.23
CA GLY A 69 3.08 -10.69 -6.36
C GLY A 69 3.97 -10.71 -5.11
N ARG A 70 3.86 -9.70 -4.23
CA ARG A 70 4.54 -9.68 -2.94
C ARG A 70 3.82 -10.54 -1.90
N ASP A 71 2.52 -10.35 -1.73
CA ASP A 71 1.67 -11.17 -0.87
C ASP A 71 0.20 -11.04 -1.30
N ARG A 72 -0.55 -12.16 -1.24
CA ARG A 72 -1.98 -12.20 -1.60
C ARG A 72 -2.86 -11.27 -0.76
N LYS A 73 -2.43 -10.93 0.47
CA LYS A 73 -3.13 -10.05 1.42
C LYS A 73 -2.72 -8.59 1.32
N MET A 74 -1.91 -8.20 0.32
CA MET A 74 -1.44 -6.82 0.20
C MET A 74 -2.59 -5.82 0.04
N MET A 75 -3.57 -6.13 -0.81
CA MET A 75 -4.72 -5.25 -1.02
C MET A 75 -5.60 -5.16 0.23
N ASP A 76 -5.80 -6.27 0.95
CA ASP A 76 -6.50 -6.28 2.25
C ASP A 76 -5.82 -5.35 3.26
N CYS A 77 -4.48 -5.48 3.39
CA CYS A 77 -3.68 -4.65 4.28
C CYS A 77 -3.79 -3.16 3.90
N ILE A 78 -3.71 -2.83 2.61
CA ILE A 78 -3.82 -1.46 2.10
C ILE A 78 -5.18 -0.85 2.44
N VAL A 79 -6.28 -1.59 2.26
CA VAL A 79 -7.62 -1.16 2.66
C VAL A 79 -7.67 -0.89 4.17
N GLY A 80 -6.99 -1.71 4.97
CA GLY A 80 -6.84 -1.52 6.42
C GLY A 80 -6.07 -0.25 6.82
N LEU A 81 -5.23 0.29 5.94
CA LEU A 81 -4.46 1.53 6.18
C LEU A 81 -5.20 2.82 5.78
N LEU A 82 -6.42 2.72 5.22
CA LEU A 82 -7.20 3.91 4.85
C LEU A 82 -7.64 4.71 6.07
N THR A 83 -7.43 6.02 6.02
CA THR A 83 -7.99 6.96 7.00
C THR A 83 -9.50 7.12 6.81
N ASN A 84 -10.18 7.70 7.80
CA ASN A 84 -11.61 7.98 7.69
C ASN A 84 -11.93 8.94 6.54
N GLU A 85 -11.06 9.92 6.26
CA GLU A 85 -11.23 10.84 5.13
C GLU A 85 -11.02 10.14 3.79
N GLU A 86 -10.00 9.28 3.69
CA GLU A 86 -9.78 8.47 2.48
C GLU A 86 -10.96 7.54 2.21
N LYS A 87 -11.58 6.95 3.25
CA LYS A 87 -12.78 6.12 3.12
C LYS A 87 -14.03 6.88 2.63
N LYS A 88 -14.09 8.21 2.82
CA LYS A 88 -15.15 9.05 2.23
C LYS A 88 -14.97 9.22 0.73
N VAL A 89 -13.72 9.25 0.25
CA VAL A 89 -13.39 9.48 -1.16
C VAL A 89 -13.27 8.17 -1.95
N HIS A 90 -12.76 7.11 -1.32
CA HIS A 90 -12.44 5.84 -1.95
C HIS A 90 -13.24 4.68 -1.35
N SER A 91 -13.65 3.76 -2.22
CA SER A 91 -14.43 2.59 -1.87
C SER A 91 -13.51 1.41 -1.58
N ALA A 92 -13.53 0.93 -0.33
CA ALA A 92 -12.85 -0.30 0.06
C ALA A 92 -13.30 -1.50 -0.80
N VAL A 93 -14.59 -1.57 -1.13
CA VAL A 93 -15.15 -2.62 -1.99
C VAL A 93 -14.52 -2.57 -3.38
N LYS A 94 -14.49 -1.40 -4.03
CA LYS A 94 -13.88 -1.26 -5.36
C LYS A 94 -12.38 -1.52 -5.35
N MET A 95 -11.68 -1.17 -4.27
CA MET A 95 -10.26 -1.52 -4.11
C MET A 95 -10.07 -3.04 -4.07
N MET A 96 -10.95 -3.77 -3.39
CA MET A 96 -10.90 -5.24 -3.36
C MET A 96 -11.27 -5.89 -4.70
N GLU A 97 -12.17 -5.29 -5.49
CA GLU A 97 -12.47 -5.78 -6.84
C GLU A 97 -11.28 -5.73 -7.79
N LEU A 98 -10.30 -4.83 -7.55
CA LEU A 98 -9.07 -4.77 -8.35
C LEU A 98 -8.30 -6.08 -8.30
N VAL A 99 -8.42 -6.83 -7.20
CA VAL A 99 -7.72 -8.11 -6.99
C VAL A 99 -8.02 -9.08 -8.13
N GLY A 100 -9.29 -9.20 -8.54
CA GLY A 100 -9.69 -10.06 -9.66
C GLY A 100 -9.52 -9.39 -11.02
N LYS A 101 -9.82 -8.09 -11.12
CA LYS A 101 -9.82 -7.35 -12.40
C LYS A 101 -8.43 -7.21 -13.01
N CYS A 102 -7.39 -7.11 -12.17
CA CYS A 102 -6.03 -6.86 -12.60
C CYS A 102 -5.21 -8.15 -12.90
N VAL A 103 -5.79 -9.33 -12.73
CA VAL A 103 -5.16 -10.61 -13.07
C VAL A 103 -4.97 -10.71 -14.59
N VAL A 104 -3.72 -10.94 -15.00
CA VAL A 104 -3.42 -11.40 -16.36
C VAL A 104 -3.63 -12.91 -16.34
N ALA A 105 -4.45 -13.43 -17.26
CA ALA A 105 -4.59 -14.87 -17.41
C ALA A 105 -3.19 -15.46 -17.61
N SER A 106 -2.79 -16.39 -16.75
CA SER A 106 -1.54 -17.13 -16.90
C SER A 106 -1.53 -17.69 -18.32
N ARG A 107 -0.46 -17.44 -19.11
CA ARG A 107 -0.23 -18.26 -20.30
C ARG A 107 -0.21 -19.72 -19.82
N PRO A 108 -0.92 -20.66 -20.48
CA PRO A 108 -0.77 -22.06 -20.13
C PRO A 108 0.72 -22.40 -20.25
N SER A 109 1.27 -23.00 -19.19
CA SER A 109 2.64 -23.50 -19.19
C SER A 109 2.82 -24.40 -20.42
N PRO A 110 3.90 -24.27 -21.21
CA PRO A 110 4.20 -25.23 -22.24
C PRO A 110 4.31 -26.60 -21.57
N LYS A 111 3.53 -27.58 -22.04
CA LYS A 111 3.76 -28.97 -21.63
C LYS A 111 5.12 -29.36 -22.20
N SER A 112 6.08 -29.60 -21.31
CA SER A 112 7.34 -30.30 -21.58
C SER A 112 7.06 -31.74 -22.00
#